data_AF-A0A0W0ZSH1-F1
#
_entry.id   AF-A0A0W0ZSH1-F1
#
_cell.length_a   1.000
_cell.length_b   1.000
_cell.length_c   1.000
_cell.angle_alpha   90.00
_cell.angle_beta   90.00
_cell.angle_gamma   90.00
#
_symmetry.space_group_name_H-M   'P 1'
#
loop_
_entity.id
_entity.type
_entity.pdbx_description
1 polymer ?
#
loop_
_entity_poly.entity_id
_entity_poly.type
_entity_poly.pdbx_seq_one_letter_code
_entity_poly.pdbx_strand_id
1 'polypeptide(L)'
;MDVCVKEFLITLYIVDGLITLSYSIHSFLKFKRLKIYYNNDLLLKRPDVKRYLILKPLLWPYFFVIEKSPIERFSELFFKHYGDERYTYFRSQGLKNFLNDLFKGKNRYKNYQIHTLCWPIDKNSQDWIEHERFFKGNNFYAHIIYIKIQDEYLVRVTWEKESTPHSVASISRFELDQGQRLSASEFKTRMQQINADEANKLHLGMK
;
A
#
# COMPACT_ATOMS: atom_id res chain seq x y z
N MET A 1 11.87 11.29 43.25
CA MET A 1 11.19 12.38 42.50
C MET A 1 9.88 11.82 42.01
N ASP A 2 8.81 12.00 42.80
CA ASP A 2 7.46 11.62 42.38
C ASP A 2 6.94 12.72 41.46
N VAL A 3 7.09 12.52 40.15
CA VAL A 3 6.37 13.35 39.19
C VAL A 3 4.89 13.02 39.38
N CYS A 4 4.09 14.00 39.78
CA CYS A 4 2.66 13.81 39.92
C CYS A 4 2.10 13.39 38.56
N VAL A 5 1.28 12.34 38.51
CA VAL A 5 0.71 11.79 37.25
C VAL A 5 0.13 12.89 36.36
N LYS A 6 -0.45 13.92 36.98
CA LYS A 6 -0.96 15.12 36.29
C LYS A 6 0.12 15.89 35.54
N GLU A 7 1.27 16.14 36.17
CA GLU A 7 2.40 16.86 35.55
C GLU A 7 2.97 16.06 34.39
N PHE A 8 3.14 14.74 34.56
CA PHE A 8 3.58 13.84 33.51
C PHE A 8 2.64 13.86 32.29
N LEU A 9 1.33 13.80 32.51
CA LEU A 9 0.34 13.87 31.43
C LEU A 9 0.33 15.23 30.72
N ILE A 10 0.52 16.33 31.46
CA ILE A 10 0.66 17.67 30.88
C ILE A 10 1.92 17.77 30.02
N THR A 11 3.05 17.26 30.51
CA THR A 11 4.30 17.24 29.75
C THR A 11 4.16 16.43 28.47
N LEU A 12 3.62 15.21 28.54
CA LEU A 12 3.31 14.40 27.36
C LEU A 12 2.42 15.18 26.38
N TYR A 13 1.38 15.84 26.89
CA TYR A 13 0.45 16.57 26.05
C TYR A 13 1.12 17.70 25.26
N ILE A 14 1.98 18.47 25.93
CA ILE A 14 2.71 19.58 25.31
C ILE A 14 3.72 19.04 24.30
N VAL A 15 4.49 18.01 24.67
CA VAL A 15 5.52 17.43 23.81
C VAL A 15 4.92 16.83 22.54
N ASP A 16 3.88 16.01 22.66
CA ASP A 16 3.22 15.39 21.51
C ASP A 16 2.50 16.43 20.63
N GLY A 17 1.95 17.48 21.24
CA GLY A 17 1.41 18.64 20.51
C GLY A 17 2.48 19.35 19.68
N LEU A 18 3.66 19.62 20.25
CA LEU A 18 4.78 20.25 19.55
C LEU A 18 5.34 19.38 18.43
N ILE A 19 5.44 18.07 18.65
CA ILE A 19 5.85 17.10 17.63
C ILE A 19 4.84 17.12 16.47
N THR A 20 3.54 17.08 16.77
CA THR A 20 2.47 17.13 15.76
C THR A 20 2.52 18.44 14.97
N LEU A 21 2.75 19.57 15.64
CA LEU A 21 2.90 20.88 15.01
C LEU A 21 4.11 20.90 14.06
N SER A 22 5.26 20.39 14.50
CA SER A 22 6.47 20.28 13.69
C SER A 22 6.22 19.49 12.40
N TYR A 23 5.55 18.33 12.49
CA TYR A 23 5.17 17.54 11.31
C TYR A 23 4.19 18.25 10.37
N SER A 24 3.20 18.98 10.92
CA SER A 24 2.28 19.79 10.11
C SER A 24 3.03 20.91 9.36
N ILE A 25 3.95 21.62 10.03
CA ILE A 25 4.79 22.66 9.40
C ILE A 25 5.65 22.07 8.31
N HIS A 26 6.35 20.96 8.58
CA HIS A 26 7.18 20.27 7.60
C HIS A 26 6.38 19.85 6.37
N SER A 27 5.19 19.28 6.57
CA SER A 27 4.29 18.89 5.47
C SER A 27 3.85 20.10 4.65
N PHE A 28 3.51 21.21 5.31
CA PHE A 28 3.11 22.45 4.64
C PHE A 28 4.25 23.02 3.78
N LEU A 29 5.48 23.01 4.29
CA LEU A 29 6.67 23.41 3.54
C LEU A 29 6.92 22.51 2.33
N LYS A 30 6.71 21.19 2.48
CA LYS A 30 6.81 20.24 1.37
C LYS A 30 5.77 20.52 0.27
N PHE A 31 4.52 20.80 0.63
CA PHE A 31 3.50 21.22 -0.34
C PHE A 31 3.85 22.54 -1.03
N LYS A 32 4.39 23.52 -0.31
CA LYS A 32 4.90 24.76 -0.92
C LYS A 32 6.03 24.50 -1.93
N ARG A 33 6.99 23.63 -1.59
CA ARG A 33 8.04 23.22 -2.54
C ARG A 33 7.44 22.55 -3.77
N LEU A 34 6.50 21.61 -3.60
CA LEU A 34 5.83 20.95 -4.72
C LEU A 34 5.06 21.93 -5.62
N LYS A 35 4.44 22.97 -5.04
CA LYS A 35 3.80 24.05 -5.81
C LYS A 35 4.82 24.76 -6.70
N ILE A 36 6.03 25.04 -6.21
CA ILE A 36 7.09 25.70 -6.99
C ILE A 36 7.58 24.78 -8.11
N TYR A 37 7.81 23.49 -7.83
CA TYR A 37 8.36 22.55 -8.81
C TYR A 37 7.37 22.14 -9.91
N TYR A 38 6.09 21.98 -9.58
CA TYR A 38 5.08 21.47 -10.52
C TYR A 38 4.05 22.52 -10.96
N ASN A 39 4.22 23.79 -10.55
CA ASN A 39 3.28 24.89 -10.76
C ASN A 39 1.81 24.52 -10.43
N ASN A 40 1.63 23.69 -9.40
CA ASN A 40 0.35 23.09 -9.06
C ASN A 40 0.08 23.29 -7.56
N ASP A 41 -0.88 24.15 -7.24
CA ASP A 41 -1.26 24.40 -5.85
C ASP A 41 -2.21 23.32 -5.33
N LEU A 42 -1.62 22.22 -4.85
CA LEU A 42 -2.35 21.09 -4.29
C LEU A 42 -3.17 21.47 -3.05
N LEU A 43 -2.71 22.43 -2.24
CA LEU A 43 -3.43 22.87 -1.03
C LEU A 43 -4.63 23.75 -1.37
N LEU A 44 -4.60 24.46 -2.50
CA LEU A 44 -5.76 25.18 -3.02
C LEU A 44 -6.79 24.21 -3.63
N LYS A 45 -6.32 23.18 -4.35
CA LYS A 45 -7.19 22.12 -4.92
C LYS A 45 -7.78 21.20 -3.85
N ARG A 46 -7.14 21.06 -2.70
CA ARG A 46 -7.53 20.20 -1.57
C ARG A 46 -7.62 21.01 -0.26
N PRO A 47 -8.66 21.84 -0.09
CA PRO A 47 -8.85 22.63 1.12
C PRO A 47 -9.08 21.75 2.36
N ASP A 48 -9.56 20.51 2.17
CA ASP A 48 -9.64 19.45 3.18
C ASP A 48 -8.28 19.17 3.81
N VAL A 49 -7.25 18.97 2.99
CA VAL A 49 -5.88 18.69 3.46
C VAL A 49 -5.29 19.89 4.18
N LYS A 50 -5.54 21.10 3.69
CA LYS A 50 -5.10 22.33 4.36
C LYS A 50 -5.73 22.48 5.75
N ARG A 51 -7.05 22.30 5.86
CA ARG A 51 -7.77 22.34 7.15
C ARG A 51 -7.25 21.27 8.10
N TYR A 52 -7.05 20.06 7.59
CA TYR A 52 -6.49 18.96 8.35
C TYR A 52 -5.12 19.30 8.95
N LEU A 53 -4.18 19.84 8.17
CA LEU A 53 -2.84 20.21 8.67
C LEU A 53 -2.88 21.28 9.78
N ILE A 54 -3.88 22.16 9.77
CA ILE A 54 -4.08 23.20 10.78
C ILE A 54 -4.77 22.64 12.03
N LEU A 55 -5.79 21.81 11.86
CA LEU A 55 -6.57 21.26 12.97
C LEU A 55 -5.83 20.15 13.70
N LYS A 56 -4.96 19.40 13.01
CA LYS A 56 -4.27 18.23 13.57
C LYS A 56 -3.43 18.58 14.81
N PRO A 57 -2.62 19.65 14.84
CA PRO A 57 -1.88 20.03 16.05
C PRO A 57 -2.78 20.50 17.20
N LEU A 58 -3.89 21.19 16.90
CA LEU A 58 -4.82 21.71 17.91
C LEU A 58 -5.63 20.60 18.58
N LEU A 59 -6.07 19.63 17.79
CA LEU A 59 -6.87 18.49 18.22
C LEU A 59 -6.04 17.20 18.18
N TRP A 60 -4.74 17.30 18.47
CA TRP A 60 -3.82 16.17 18.33
C TRP A 60 -4.24 14.94 19.15
N PRO A 61 -4.83 15.02 20.37
CA PRO A 61 -5.25 13.83 21.09
C PRO A 61 -6.43 13.13 20.40
N TYR A 62 -7.35 13.92 19.84
CA TYR A 62 -8.48 13.37 19.09
C TYR A 62 -7.99 12.62 17.86
N PHE A 63 -7.15 13.25 17.03
CA PHE A 63 -6.54 12.61 15.87
C PHE A 63 -5.62 11.45 16.25
N PHE A 64 -5.00 11.50 17.43
CA PHE A 64 -4.23 10.38 17.96
C PHE A 64 -5.12 9.13 18.16
N VAL A 65 -6.32 9.29 18.70
CA VAL A 65 -7.22 8.16 18.94
C VAL A 65 -7.87 7.66 17.64
N ILE A 66 -8.33 8.57 16.77
CA ILE A 66 -9.16 8.18 15.61
C ILE A 66 -8.37 7.75 14.37
N GLU A 67 -7.13 8.22 14.18
CA GLU A 67 -6.41 7.97 12.92
C GLU A 67 -5.79 6.57 12.84
N LYS A 68 -5.37 6.03 13.99
CA LYS A 68 -4.65 4.76 14.07
C LYS A 68 -4.99 4.03 15.35
N SER A 69 -5.30 2.75 15.21
CA SER A 69 -5.41 1.85 16.35
C SER A 69 -4.09 1.73 17.10
N PRO A 70 -4.10 1.37 18.40
CA PRO A 70 -2.88 1.11 19.15
C PRO A 70 -1.94 0.10 18.47
N ILE A 71 -2.50 -0.92 17.82
CA ILE A 71 -1.76 -1.96 17.09
C ILE A 71 -1.03 -1.37 15.88
N GLU A 72 -1.68 -0.48 15.12
CA GLU A 72 -1.04 0.18 13.97
C GLU A 72 0.10 1.09 14.41
N ARG A 73 -0.07 1.80 15.53
CA ARG A 73 0.99 2.65 16.11
C ARG A 73 2.18 1.82 16.53
N PHE A 74 1.94 0.74 17.28
CA PHE A 74 2.98 -0.20 17.68
C PHE A 74 3.70 -0.79 16.45
N SER A 75 2.94 -1.26 15.47
CA SER A 75 3.48 -1.80 14.23
C SER A 75 4.36 -0.79 13.49
N GLU A 76 3.93 0.46 13.35
CA GLU A 76 4.74 1.48 12.70
C GLU A 76 5.95 1.95 13.52
N LEU A 77 5.89 1.88 14.85
CA LEU A 77 7.02 2.25 15.71
C LEU A 77 8.18 1.25 15.59
N PHE A 78 7.85 -0.05 15.56
CA PHE A 78 8.85 -1.12 15.66
C PHE A 78 9.09 -1.86 14.33
N PHE A 79 8.10 -1.93 13.45
CA PHE A 79 8.13 -2.80 12.27
C PHE A 79 7.98 -2.06 10.94
N LYS A 80 7.91 -0.72 10.94
CA LYS A 80 7.77 0.07 9.71
C LYS A 80 8.88 -0.18 8.69
N HIS A 81 10.09 -0.47 9.15
CA HIS A 81 11.25 -0.80 8.34
C HIS A 81 11.66 -2.28 8.47
N TYR A 82 10.79 -3.11 9.05
CA TYR A 82 11.06 -4.54 9.18
C TYR A 82 10.72 -5.27 7.87
N GLY A 83 11.71 -5.90 7.24
CA GLY A 83 11.49 -6.73 6.07
C GLY A 83 12.49 -6.44 4.96
N ASP A 84 11.99 -6.03 3.81
CA ASP A 84 12.79 -5.76 2.61
C ASP A 84 13.30 -4.31 2.61
N GLU A 85 14.58 -4.10 2.31
CA GLU A 85 15.29 -2.82 2.53
C GLU A 85 14.68 -1.59 1.86
N ARG A 86 13.90 -1.79 0.78
CA ARG A 86 13.25 -0.70 0.02
C ARG A 86 11.80 -0.48 0.42
N TYR A 87 11.27 -1.26 1.34
CA TYR A 87 9.87 -1.21 1.73
C TYR A 87 9.67 -0.48 3.03
N THR A 88 8.67 0.39 3.04
CA THR A 88 8.15 1.03 4.25
C THR A 88 6.73 0.53 4.46
N TYR A 89 6.53 -0.22 5.54
CA TYR A 89 5.25 -0.82 5.86
C TYR A 89 4.43 0.14 6.73
N PHE A 90 3.22 0.46 6.28
CA PHE A 90 2.30 1.34 7.01
C PHE A 90 1.26 0.52 7.78
N ARG A 91 0.67 1.13 8.82
CA ARG A 91 -0.35 0.50 9.66
C ARG A 91 0.18 -0.82 10.26
N SER A 92 -0.66 -1.85 10.30
CA SER A 92 -0.32 -3.19 10.81
C SER A 92 0.51 -4.04 9.84
N GLN A 93 0.91 -3.50 8.67
CA GLN A 93 1.61 -4.30 7.65
C GLN A 93 2.98 -4.80 8.09
N GLY A 94 3.76 -3.97 8.79
CA GLY A 94 5.09 -4.36 9.29
C GLY A 94 5.01 -5.51 10.28
N LEU A 95 4.11 -5.39 11.26
CA LEU A 95 3.84 -6.47 12.21
C LEU A 95 3.33 -7.74 11.51
N LYS A 96 2.43 -7.62 10.53
CA LYS A 96 1.98 -8.78 9.74
C LYS A 96 3.13 -9.46 9.00
N ASN A 97 4.04 -8.69 8.41
CA ASN A 97 5.23 -9.22 7.74
C ASN A 97 6.13 -9.97 8.72
N PHE A 98 6.36 -9.40 9.91
CA PHE A 98 7.11 -10.06 10.99
C PHE A 98 6.48 -11.38 11.41
N LEU A 99 5.17 -11.40 11.67
CA LEU A 99 4.46 -12.62 12.05
C LEU A 99 4.52 -13.68 10.94
N ASN A 100 4.37 -13.28 9.67
CA ASN A 100 4.54 -14.20 8.55
C ASN A 100 5.95 -14.78 8.50
N ASP A 101 6.99 -13.97 8.71
CA ASP A 101 8.37 -14.47 8.76
C ASP A 101 8.61 -15.43 9.93
N LEU A 102 7.96 -15.20 11.09
CA LEU A 102 8.04 -16.08 12.26
C LEU A 102 7.34 -17.43 12.02
N PHE A 103 6.13 -17.43 11.44
CA PHE A 103 5.33 -18.64 11.29
C PHE A 103 5.56 -19.40 9.98
N LYS A 104 5.88 -18.71 8.89
CA LYS A 104 6.04 -19.28 7.54
C LYS A 104 7.49 -19.32 7.08
N GLY A 105 8.40 -18.61 7.76
CA GLY A 105 9.80 -18.49 7.40
C GLY A 105 10.05 -17.46 6.28
N LYS A 106 11.24 -16.85 6.31
CA LYS A 106 11.66 -15.80 5.36
C LYS A 106 11.83 -16.30 3.93
N ASN A 107 12.21 -17.57 3.75
CA ASN A 107 12.56 -18.14 2.45
C ASN A 107 11.41 -18.90 1.77
N ARG A 108 10.16 -18.74 2.25
CA ARG A 108 8.99 -19.50 1.79
C ARG A 108 8.73 -19.44 0.27
N TYR A 109 9.18 -18.39 -0.41
CA TYR A 109 9.04 -18.24 -1.86
C TYR A 109 10.35 -18.43 -2.65
N LYS A 110 11.47 -18.76 -2.00
CA LYS A 110 12.81 -18.76 -2.62
C LYS A 110 12.94 -19.71 -3.81
N ASN A 111 12.24 -20.84 -3.78
CA ASN A 111 12.34 -21.90 -4.79
C ASN A 111 11.20 -21.84 -5.83
N TYR A 112 10.35 -20.82 -5.77
CA TYR A 112 9.25 -20.68 -6.70
C TYR A 112 9.58 -19.67 -7.78
N GLN A 113 9.12 -19.95 -9.00
CA GLN A 113 9.23 -19.00 -10.10
C GLN A 113 8.13 -17.95 -9.98
N ILE A 114 8.56 -16.69 -9.87
CA ILE A 114 7.67 -15.53 -9.82
C ILE A 114 7.48 -15.03 -11.24
N HIS A 115 6.22 -14.86 -11.64
CA HIS A 115 5.86 -14.30 -12.94
C HIS A 115 5.19 -12.94 -12.75
N THR A 116 5.56 -12.01 -13.62
CA THR A 116 5.03 -10.65 -13.66
C THR A 116 4.47 -10.36 -15.04
N LEU A 117 3.23 -9.91 -15.08
CA LEU A 117 2.54 -9.52 -16.31
C LEU A 117 1.97 -8.12 -16.12
N CYS A 118 1.86 -7.37 -17.21
CA CYS A 118 1.16 -6.11 -17.25
C CYS A 118 0.21 -6.13 -18.45
N TRP A 119 -1.09 -6.15 -18.18
CA TRP A 119 -2.12 -6.27 -19.21
C TRP A 119 -3.01 -5.04 -19.25
N PRO A 120 -3.40 -4.56 -20.44
CA PRO A 120 -4.48 -3.59 -20.51
C PRO A 120 -5.77 -4.23 -19.97
N ILE A 121 -6.51 -3.50 -19.14
CA ILE A 121 -7.81 -3.98 -18.64
C ILE A 121 -8.84 -3.89 -19.78
N ASP A 122 -9.65 -4.92 -19.96
CA ASP A 122 -10.78 -4.86 -20.89
C ASP A 122 -11.80 -3.82 -20.38
N LYS A 123 -12.15 -2.84 -21.22
CA LYS A 123 -13.10 -1.76 -20.89
C LYS A 123 -14.50 -2.27 -20.58
N ASN A 124 -14.83 -3.46 -21.05
CA ASN A 124 -16.13 -4.09 -20.79
C ASN A 124 -16.11 -5.00 -19.55
N SER A 125 -14.95 -5.15 -18.90
CA SER A 125 -14.83 -5.96 -17.68
C SER A 125 -15.46 -5.27 -16.47
N GLN A 126 -15.90 -6.10 -15.50
CA GLN A 126 -16.37 -5.60 -14.21
C GLN A 126 -15.26 -4.82 -13.47
N ASP A 127 -14.01 -5.26 -13.57
CA ASP A 127 -12.86 -4.57 -12.97
C ASP A 127 -12.69 -3.15 -13.53
N TRP A 128 -12.92 -2.94 -14.84
CA TRP A 128 -12.91 -1.61 -15.44
C TRP A 128 -14.00 -0.71 -14.85
N ILE A 129 -15.23 -1.20 -14.80
CA ILE A 129 -16.39 -0.43 -14.32
C ILE A 129 -16.19 0.00 -12.85
N GLU A 130 -15.64 -0.89 -12.03
CA GLU A 130 -15.37 -0.60 -10.62
C GLU A 130 -14.24 0.42 -10.42
N HIS A 131 -13.26 0.46 -11.32
CA HIS A 131 -12.02 1.21 -11.10
C HIS A 131 -11.85 2.46 -11.96
N GLU A 132 -12.59 2.58 -13.07
CA GLU A 132 -12.65 3.80 -13.89
C GLU A 132 -13.01 5.04 -13.05
N ARG A 133 -13.87 4.87 -12.03
CA ARG A 133 -14.26 5.95 -11.12
C ARG A 133 -13.08 6.53 -10.32
N PHE A 134 -12.08 5.71 -10.02
CA PHE A 134 -10.94 6.11 -9.18
C PHE A 134 -9.78 6.66 -10.01
N PHE A 135 -9.62 6.19 -11.25
CA PHE A 135 -8.55 6.65 -12.10
C PHE A 135 -9.08 7.52 -13.24
N LYS A 136 -8.75 8.81 -13.24
CA LYS A 136 -9.03 9.71 -14.36
C LYS A 136 -8.12 9.39 -15.54
N GLY A 137 -8.65 8.90 -16.66
CA GLY A 137 -7.93 8.57 -17.91
C GLY A 137 -8.49 7.35 -18.64
N ASN A 138 -7.96 7.04 -19.83
CA ASN A 138 -8.41 5.90 -20.66
C ASN A 138 -7.44 4.70 -20.68
N ASN A 139 -6.32 4.79 -19.94
CA ASN A 139 -5.26 3.80 -19.98
C ASN A 139 -5.01 3.28 -18.56
N PHE A 140 -5.56 2.10 -18.26
CA PHE A 140 -5.35 1.38 -17.01
C PHE A 140 -4.87 -0.03 -17.31
N TYR A 141 -3.90 -0.46 -16.50
CA TYR A 141 -3.25 -1.74 -16.64
C TYR A 141 -3.38 -2.54 -15.35
N ALA A 142 -3.59 -3.84 -15.54
CA ALA A 142 -3.50 -4.86 -14.51
C ALA A 142 -2.06 -5.32 -14.40
N HIS A 143 -1.40 -4.97 -13.30
CA HIS A 143 -0.13 -5.55 -12.90
C HIS A 143 -0.40 -6.82 -12.12
N ILE A 144 -0.07 -7.94 -12.75
CA ILE A 144 -0.39 -9.27 -12.24
C ILE A 144 0.93 -9.92 -11.82
N ILE A 145 1.01 -10.27 -10.55
CA ILE A 145 2.08 -11.10 -10.00
C ILE A 145 1.46 -12.45 -9.71
N TYR A 146 2.03 -13.53 -10.23
CA TYR A 146 1.58 -14.87 -9.88
C TYR A 146 2.71 -15.87 -9.67
N ILE A 147 2.44 -16.85 -8.84
CA ILE A 147 3.30 -17.99 -8.56
C ILE A 147 2.45 -19.26 -8.66
N LYS A 148 2.93 -20.27 -9.37
CA LYS A 148 2.34 -21.61 -9.33
C LYS A 148 2.88 -22.40 -8.15
N ILE A 149 2.00 -22.91 -7.30
CA ILE A 149 2.32 -23.74 -6.14
C ILE A 149 1.49 -25.02 -6.25
N GLN A 150 2.10 -26.10 -6.76
CA GLN A 150 1.41 -27.36 -7.05
C GLN A 150 0.21 -27.11 -8.00
N ASP A 151 -1.01 -27.38 -7.54
CA ASP A 151 -2.27 -27.22 -8.29
C ASP A 151 -2.95 -25.86 -8.03
N GLU A 152 -2.33 -25.01 -7.22
CA GLU A 152 -2.80 -23.67 -6.88
C GLU A 152 -1.93 -22.57 -7.50
N TYR A 153 -2.50 -21.38 -7.58
CA TYR A 153 -1.83 -20.15 -7.96
C TYR A 153 -1.97 -19.13 -6.84
N LEU A 154 -0.87 -18.53 -6.42
CA LEU A 154 -0.87 -17.35 -5.59
C LEU A 154 -0.83 -16.14 -6.52
N VAL A 155 -1.86 -15.29 -6.49
CA VAL A 155 -2.08 -14.26 -7.50
C VAL A 155 -2.36 -12.92 -6.82
N ARG A 156 -1.64 -11.89 -7.23
CA ARG A 156 -1.90 -10.52 -6.83
C ARG A 156 -2.11 -9.67 -8.07
N VAL A 157 -3.17 -8.88 -8.06
CA VAL A 157 -3.49 -7.94 -9.13
C VAL A 157 -3.52 -6.54 -8.55
N THR A 158 -2.79 -5.64 -9.18
CA THR A 158 -2.71 -4.23 -8.80
C THR A 158 -3.01 -3.37 -10.01
N TRP A 159 -3.73 -2.28 -9.81
CA TRP A 159 -4.22 -1.44 -10.90
C TRP A 159 -3.39 -0.17 -10.99
N GLU A 160 -2.75 0.04 -12.14
CA GLU A 160 -1.82 1.13 -12.33
C GLU A 160 -2.01 1.80 -13.70
N LYS A 161 -1.49 3.03 -13.83
CA LYS A 161 -1.43 3.74 -15.12
C LYS A 161 -0.21 3.35 -15.95
N GLU A 162 0.78 2.73 -15.31
CA GLU A 162 2.03 2.35 -15.94
C GLU A 162 1.84 1.04 -16.71
N SER A 163 2.37 0.98 -17.93
CA SER A 163 2.21 -0.17 -18.83
C SER A 163 3.35 -1.17 -18.77
N THR A 164 4.44 -0.85 -18.06
CA THR A 164 5.61 -1.70 -17.91
C THR A 164 5.45 -2.62 -16.72
N PRO A 165 5.61 -3.95 -16.88
CA PRO A 165 5.51 -4.88 -15.76
C PRO A 165 6.60 -4.60 -14.72
N HIS A 166 6.23 -4.73 -13.44
CA HIS A 166 7.20 -4.67 -12.35
C HIS A 166 8.31 -5.70 -12.53
N SER A 167 9.54 -5.32 -12.16
CA SER A 167 10.65 -6.25 -12.19
C SER A 167 10.44 -7.36 -11.16
N VAL A 168 10.69 -8.61 -11.54
CA VAL A 168 10.66 -9.74 -10.59
C VAL A 168 11.58 -9.48 -9.40
N ALA A 169 12.73 -8.84 -9.62
CA ALA A 169 13.71 -8.53 -8.57
C ALA A 169 13.22 -7.49 -7.57
N SER A 170 12.20 -6.69 -7.92
CA SER A 170 11.62 -5.71 -7.00
C SER A 170 10.51 -6.29 -6.13
N ILE A 171 10.01 -7.50 -6.39
CA ILE A 171 8.84 -8.05 -5.68
C ILE A 171 9.22 -8.52 -4.28
N SER A 172 8.60 -7.90 -3.27
CA SER A 172 8.76 -8.35 -1.89
C SER A 172 7.98 -9.63 -1.58
N ARG A 173 8.52 -10.44 -0.66
CA ARG A 173 7.79 -11.59 -0.10
C ARG A 173 6.48 -11.18 0.59
N PHE A 174 6.45 -9.97 1.14
CA PHE A 174 5.23 -9.41 1.72
C PHE A 174 4.17 -9.10 0.67
N GLU A 175 4.59 -8.66 -0.52
CA GLU A 175 3.68 -8.42 -1.63
C GLU A 175 2.96 -9.71 -2.04
N LEU A 176 3.72 -10.81 -2.09
CA LEU A 176 3.23 -12.15 -2.36
C LEU A 176 2.29 -12.67 -1.27
N ASP A 177 2.56 -12.39 0.01
CA ASP A 177 1.68 -12.81 1.12
C ASP A 177 0.28 -12.19 1.05
N GLN A 178 0.12 -11.07 0.36
CA GLN A 178 -1.19 -10.45 0.13
C GLN A 178 -1.89 -10.98 -1.13
N GLY A 179 -1.24 -11.87 -1.87
CA GLY A 179 -1.84 -12.56 -3.00
C GLY A 179 -3.00 -13.45 -2.56
N GLN A 180 -3.99 -13.56 -3.42
CA GLN A 180 -5.08 -14.50 -3.29
C GLN A 180 -4.62 -15.88 -3.77
N ARG A 181 -4.92 -16.92 -2.99
CA ARG A 181 -4.77 -18.30 -3.46
C ARG A 181 -5.99 -18.68 -4.29
N LEU A 182 -5.73 -19.17 -5.49
CA LEU A 182 -6.73 -19.59 -6.47
C LEU A 182 -6.39 -21.00 -6.96
N SER A 183 -7.39 -21.85 -7.10
CA SER A 183 -7.26 -23.08 -7.87
C SER A 183 -6.96 -22.78 -9.34
N ALA A 184 -6.52 -23.77 -10.11
CA ALA A 184 -6.23 -23.59 -11.54
C ALA A 184 -7.44 -23.07 -12.35
N SER A 185 -8.66 -23.52 -12.02
CA SER A 185 -9.89 -23.03 -12.68
C SER A 185 -10.19 -21.58 -12.30
N GLU A 186 -10.11 -21.23 -11.02
CA GLU A 186 -10.31 -19.86 -10.54
C GLU A 186 -9.26 -18.90 -11.09
N PHE A 187 -8.00 -19.34 -11.21
CA PHE A 187 -6.96 -18.57 -11.85
C PHE A 187 -7.32 -18.24 -13.29
N LYS A 188 -7.73 -19.25 -14.08
CA LYS A 188 -8.16 -19.06 -15.46
C LYS A 188 -9.32 -18.07 -15.56
N THR A 189 -10.34 -18.24 -14.73
CA THR A 189 -11.50 -17.33 -14.69
C THR A 189 -11.08 -15.92 -14.32
N ARG A 190 -10.21 -15.72 -13.31
CA ARG A 190 -9.72 -14.41 -12.90
C ARG A 190 -8.96 -13.71 -14.02
N MET A 191 -8.08 -14.43 -14.72
CA MET A 191 -7.31 -13.88 -15.85
C MET A 191 -8.23 -13.47 -17.00
N GLN A 192 -9.27 -14.27 -17.31
CA GLN A 192 -10.26 -13.94 -18.33
C GLN A 192 -11.11 -12.72 -17.96
N GLN A 193 -11.44 -12.54 -16.68
CA GLN A 193 -12.17 -11.36 -16.20
C GLN A 193 -11.37 -10.07 -16.40
N ILE A 194 -10.05 -10.13 -16.24
CA ILE A 194 -9.16 -8.98 -16.44
C ILE A 194 -9.05 -8.65 -17.93
N ASN A 195 -8.73 -9.66 -18.75
CA ASN A 195 -8.62 -9.54 -20.19
C ASN A 195 -8.67 -10.92 -20.85
N ALA A 196 -9.75 -11.21 -21.58
CA ALA A 196 -9.96 -12.51 -22.22
C ALA A 196 -8.91 -12.84 -23.30
N ASP A 197 -8.51 -11.84 -24.10
CA ASP A 197 -7.58 -12.03 -25.21
C ASP A 197 -6.17 -12.35 -24.69
N GLU A 198 -5.70 -11.60 -23.70
CA GLU A 198 -4.40 -11.86 -23.07
C GLU A 198 -4.39 -13.18 -22.28
N ALA A 199 -5.49 -13.52 -21.61
CA ALA A 199 -5.65 -14.80 -20.91
C ALA A 199 -5.55 -16.01 -21.87
N ASN A 200 -6.14 -15.89 -23.06
CA ASN A 200 -6.06 -16.95 -24.08
C ASN A 200 -4.62 -17.14 -24.59
N LYS A 201 -3.87 -16.05 -24.79
CA LYS A 201 -2.43 -16.12 -25.16
C LYS A 201 -1.60 -16.78 -24.06
N LEU A 202 -1.84 -16.41 -22.80
CA LEU A 202 -1.13 -17.00 -21.66
C LEU A 202 -1.36 -18.51 -21.59
N HIS A 203 -2.61 -18.96 -21.79
CA HIS A 203 -2.95 -20.38 -21.73
C HIS A 203 -2.27 -21.20 -22.84
N LEU A 204 -2.06 -20.61 -24.02
CA LEU A 204 -1.31 -21.23 -25.12
C LEU A 204 0.20 -21.34 -24.83
N GLY A 205 0.76 -20.40 -24.06
CA GLY A 205 2.17 -20.42 -23.66
C GLY A 205 2.49 -21.25 -22.42
N MET A 206 1.48 -21.71 -21.67
CA MET A 206 1.63 -22.56 -20.49
C MET A 206 1.48 -24.07 -20.78
N LYS A 207 1.15 -24.44 -22.03
CA LYS A 207 1.18 -25.83 -22.52
C LYS A 207 2.57 -26.21 -22.97
#